data_AF-V5JF95-F1
#
_entry.id   AF-V5JF95-F1
#
_cell.length_a   1.000
_cell.length_b   1.000
_cell.length_c   1.000
_cell.angle_alpha   90.00
_cell.angle_beta   90.00
_cell.angle_gamma   90.00
#
_symmetry.space_group_name_H-M   'P 1'
#
loop_
_entity.id
_entity.type
_entity.pdbx_description
1 polymer ?
#
loop_
_entity_poly.entity_id
_entity_poly.type
_entity_poly.pdbx_seq_one_letter_code
_entity_poly.pdbx_strand_id
1 'polypeptide(L)'
;LFTTVSAFQDNFFGKDLRENSIVILWSMLFFVGVILTFLPMHFLGFNVMPRRIPDYPDALNGWNMICSIGSTMTLFGLLIFK
;
A
#
# COMPACT_ATOMS: atom_id res chain seq x y z
N LEU A 1 -2.89 1.61 -13.44
CA LEU A 1 -1.46 2.01 -13.51
C LEU A 1 -0.56 0.79 -13.44
N PHE A 2 -0.46 0.07 -12.32
CA PHE A 2 0.44 -1.10 -12.24
C PHE A 2 0.03 -2.25 -13.16
N THR A 3 -1.26 -2.61 -13.16
CA THR A 3 -1.82 -3.64 -14.05
C THR A 3 -1.74 -3.26 -15.53
N THR A 4 -1.92 -1.98 -15.83
CA THR A 4 -1.77 -1.45 -17.19
C THR A 4 -0.31 -1.47 -17.62
N VAL A 5 0.62 -1.06 -16.76
CA VAL A 5 2.06 -1.13 -17.05
C VAL A 5 2.50 -2.57 -17.28
N SER A 6 2.06 -3.52 -16.43
CA SER A 6 2.40 -4.94 -16.60
C SER A 6 1.79 -5.57 -17.86
N ALA A 7 0.62 -5.10 -18.30
CA ALA A 7 -0.05 -5.60 -19.50
C ALA A 7 0.54 -5.00 -20.80
N PHE A 8 1.09 -3.79 -20.74
CA PHE A 8 1.72 -3.16 -21.91
C PHE A 8 3.23 -3.39 -21.99
N GLN A 9 3.90 -3.91 -20.96
CA GLN A 9 5.36 -4.04 -21.01
C GLN A 9 5.83 -5.04 -22.06
N ASP A 10 5.03 -6.03 -22.43
CA ASP A 10 5.42 -7.02 -23.45
C ASP A 10 5.62 -6.33 -24.81
N ASN A 11 4.83 -5.28 -25.09
CA ASN A 11 4.99 -4.46 -26.29
C ASN A 11 6.23 -3.56 -26.28
N PHE A 12 6.74 -3.21 -25.09
CA PHE A 12 7.90 -2.31 -24.94
C PHE A 12 9.23 -3.05 -24.73
N PHE A 13 9.21 -4.18 -24.01
CA PHE A 13 10.41 -4.89 -23.56
C PHE A 13 10.46 -6.35 -24.02
N GLY A 14 9.40 -6.86 -24.66
CA GLY A 14 9.36 -8.22 -25.22
C GLY A 14 9.45 -9.35 -24.18
N LYS A 15 9.18 -9.06 -22.90
CA LYS A 15 9.23 -10.04 -21.81
C LYS A 15 7.93 -10.03 -21.01
N ASP A 16 7.31 -11.20 -20.90
CA ASP A 16 6.16 -11.46 -20.02
C ASP A 16 6.57 -11.41 -18.54
N LEU A 17 6.32 -10.29 -17.85
CA LEU A 17 6.54 -10.16 -16.40
C LEU A 17 5.40 -10.77 -15.57
N ARG A 18 4.30 -11.19 -16.21
CA ARG A 18 3.14 -11.80 -15.51
C ARG A 18 3.47 -13.17 -14.93
N GLU A 19 4.41 -13.90 -15.53
CA GLU A 19 4.81 -15.23 -15.08
C GLU A 19 5.83 -15.18 -13.94
N ASN A 20 6.43 -14.01 -13.67
CA ASN A 20 7.40 -13.86 -12.60
C ASN A 20 6.73 -13.94 -11.24
N SER A 21 7.09 -14.98 -10.47
CA SER A 21 6.63 -15.20 -9.10
C SER A 21 6.87 -13.99 -8.18
N ILE A 22 7.96 -13.26 -8.39
CA ILE A 22 8.33 -12.06 -7.63
C ILE A 22 7.30 -10.93 -7.82
N VAL A 23 6.84 -10.71 -9.06
CA VAL A 23 5.88 -9.64 -9.38
C VAL A 23 4.51 -9.97 -8.80
N ILE A 24 4.11 -11.24 -8.83
CA ILE A 24 2.86 -11.69 -8.20
C ILE A 24 2.93 -11.48 -6.69
N LEU A 25 4.00 -11.93 -6.03
CA LEU A 25 4.19 -11.75 -4.59
C LEU A 25 4.19 -10.27 -4.20
N TRP A 26 4.92 -9.45 -4.96
CA TRP A 26 4.94 -8.00 -4.79
C TRP A 26 3.54 -7.39 -4.89
N SER A 27 2.75 -7.78 -5.91
CA SER A 27 1.40 -7.24 -6.12
C SER A 27 0.45 -7.59 -4.97
N MET A 28 0.57 -8.79 -4.39
CA MET A 28 -0.19 -9.22 -3.23
C MET A 28 0.21 -8.43 -1.98
N LEU A 29 1.51 -8.27 -1.73
CA LEU A 29 2.01 -7.49 -0.60
C LEU A 29 1.59 -6.02 -0.69
N PHE A 30 1.67 -5.43 -1.89
CA PHE A 30 1.23 -4.06 -2.14
C PHE A 30 -0.27 -3.91 -1.89
N PHE A 31 -1.10 -4.84 -2.37
CA PHE A 31 -2.54 -4.80 -2.16
C PHE A 31 -2.92 -4.89 -0.68
N VAL A 32 -2.33 -5.84 0.06
CA VAL A 32 -2.56 -5.99 1.50
C VAL A 32 -2.08 -4.77 2.27
N GLY A 33 -0.90 -4.23 1.95
CA GLY A 33 -0.36 -3.03 2.60
C GLY A 33 -1.24 -1.81 2.39
N VAL A 34 -1.73 -1.58 1.17
CA VAL A 34 -2.64 -0.47 0.84
C VAL A 34 -3.96 -0.58 1.60
N ILE A 35 -4.55 -1.78 1.69
CA ILE A 35 -5.77 -1.98 2.49
C ILE A 35 -5.49 -1.64 3.96
N LEU A 36 -4.39 -2.13 4.53
CA LEU A 36 -4.03 -1.89 5.92
C LEU A 36 -3.75 -0.41 6.22
N THR A 37 -3.26 0.37 5.26
CA THR A 37 -3.03 1.81 5.43
C THR A 37 -4.31 2.63 5.31
N PHE A 38 -5.14 2.38 4.29
CA PHE A 38 -6.28 3.26 4.01
C PHE A 38 -7.57 2.86 4.72
N LEU A 39 -7.75 1.59 5.06
CA LEU A 39 -8.97 1.12 5.72
C LEU A 39 -9.13 1.71 7.14
N PRO A 40 -8.10 1.73 8.00
CA PRO A 40 -8.19 2.38 9.32
C PRO A 40 -8.45 3.89 9.23
N MET A 41 -7.98 4.55 8.15
CA MET A 41 -8.19 5.97 7.93
C MET A 41 -9.68 6.34 7.76
N HIS A 42 -10.51 5.41 7.25
CA HIS A 42 -11.96 5.61 7.18
C HIS A 42 -12.59 5.65 8.58
N PHE A 43 -12.15 4.77 9.50
CA PHE A 43 -12.62 4.76 10.88
C PHE A 43 -12.13 5.98 11.67
N LEU A 44 -10.91 6.45 11.41
CA LEU A 44 -10.40 7.73 11.96
C LEU A 44 -11.23 8.93 11.48
N GLY A 45 -11.71 8.90 10.24
CA GLY A 45 -12.61 9.92 9.68
C GLY A 45 -13.95 10.00 10.38
N PHE A 46 -14.55 8.86 10.77
CA PHE A 46 -15.80 8.84 11.54
C PHE A 46 -15.64 9.36 12.97
N ASN A 47 -14.45 9.24 13.56
CA ASN A 47 -14.12 9.79 14.88
C ASN A 47 -13.67 11.27 14.83
N VAL A 48 -13.96 11.97 13.72
CA VAL A 48 -13.67 13.41 13.52
C VAL A 48 -12.19 13.72 13.73
N MET A 49 -11.27 12.85 13.28
CA MET A 49 -9.85 13.18 13.24
C MET A 49 -9.64 14.34 12.24
N PRO A 50 -9.17 15.52 12.68
CA PRO A 50 -8.98 16.63 11.75
C PRO A 50 -7.74 16.36 10.89
N ARG A 51 -7.86 16.63 9.59
CA ARG A 51 -6.74 16.49 8.66
C ARG A 51 -5.65 17.50 9.04
N ARG A 52 -4.38 17.07 9.01
CA ARG A 52 -3.16 17.90 9.18
C ARG A 52 -2.87 18.39 10.60
N ILE A 53 -3.37 17.73 11.63
CA ILE A 53 -2.92 18.00 12.99
C ILE A 53 -1.82 17.00 13.34
N PRO A 54 -0.64 17.46 13.79
CA PRO A 54 0.46 16.57 14.19
C PRO A 54 0.13 15.79 15.46
N ASP A 55 -0.60 16.39 16.40
CA ASP A 55 -0.97 15.79 17.67
C ASP A 55 -2.48 15.55 17.76
N TYR A 56 -2.87 14.38 18.23
CA TYR A 56 -4.26 13.96 18.38
C TYR A 56 -4.44 13.17 19.68
N PRO A 57 -5.67 13.08 20.21
CA PRO A 57 -5.94 12.35 21.45
C PRO A 57 -5.41 10.90 21.39
N ASP A 58 -4.89 10.40 22.51
CA ASP A 58 -4.27 9.06 22.61
C ASP A 58 -5.19 7.93 22.14
N ALA A 59 -6.52 8.10 22.25
CA ALA A 59 -7.52 7.15 21.77
C ALA A 59 -7.45 6.90 20.25
N LEU A 60 -6.96 7.86 19.46
CA LEU A 60 -6.80 7.74 18.00
C LEU A 60 -5.42 7.19 17.60
N ASN A 61 -4.49 7.06 18.54
CA ASN A 61 -3.13 6.62 18.27
C ASN A 61 -3.10 5.15 17.78
N GLY A 62 -3.96 4.28 18.33
CA GLY A 62 -4.02 2.87 17.94
C GLY A 62 -4.29 2.65 16.45
N TRP A 63 -5.25 3.38 15.87
CA TRP A 63 -5.57 3.29 14.44
C TRP A 63 -4.45 3.87 13.56
N ASN A 64 -3.78 4.94 14.01
CA ASN A 64 -2.63 5.52 13.29
C ASN A 64 -1.40 4.59 13.31
N MET A 65 -1.20 3.82 14.38
CA MET A 65 -0.16 2.81 14.43
C MET A 65 -0.38 1.72 13.38
N ILE A 66 -1.63 1.27 13.19
CA ILE A 66 -1.98 0.28 12.15
C ILE A 66 -1.72 0.86 10.74
N CYS A 67 -2.09 2.12 10.50
CA CYS A 67 -1.79 2.80 9.23
C CYS A 67 -0.27 2.80 8.92
N SER A 68 0.54 3.04 9.95
CA SER A 68 2.00 3.12 9.85
C SER A 68 2.64 1.75 9.57
N ILE A 69 2.09 0.69 10.16
CA ILE A 69 2.49 -0.69 9.83
C ILE A 69 2.16 -1.00 8.37
N GLY A 70 0.96 -0.64 7.89
CA GLY A 70 0.61 -0.78 6.48
C GLY A 70 1.56 -0.01 5.54
N SER A 71 1.94 1.23 5.91
CA SER A 71 2.81 2.04 5.06
C SER A 71 4.22 1.45 4.98
N THR A 72 4.77 0.96 6.09
CA THR A 72 6.07 0.28 6.10
C THR A 72 6.03 -1.01 5.26
N MET A 73 4.93 -1.78 5.29
CA MET A 73 4.77 -2.95 4.40
C MET A 73 4.81 -2.56 2.92
N THR A 74 4.17 -1.45 2.52
CA THR A 74 4.25 -0.99 1.12
C THR A 74 5.65 -0.53 0.73
N LEU A 75 6.42 0.06 1.66
CA LEU A 75 7.81 0.43 1.44
C LEU A 75 8.70 -0.81 1.22
N PHE A 76 8.51 -1.86 2.02
CA PHE A 76 9.19 -3.14 1.81
C PHE A 76 8.83 -3.78 0.47
N GLY A 77 7.58 -3.64 0.02
CA GLY A 77 7.18 -4.03 -1.33
C GLY A 77 8.03 -3.36 -2.41
N LEU A 78 8.25 -2.05 -2.33
CA LEU A 78 9.08 -1.34 -3.32
C LEU A 78 10.53 -1.84 -3.37
N LEU A 79 11.09 -2.28 -2.23
CA LEU A 79 12.44 -2.84 -2.19
C LEU A 79 12.54 -4.22 -2.88
N ILE A 80 11.46 -5.00 -2.85
CA ILE A 80 11.38 -6.34 -3.48
C ILE A 80 11.19 -6.24 -5.00
N PHE A 81 10.62 -5.14 -5.51
CA PHE A 81 10.34 -4.94 -6.93
C PHE A 81 11.57 -4.62 -7.80
N LYS A 82 12.78 -4.67 -7.25
CA LYS A 82 14.01 -4.43 -8.00
C LYS A 82 14.39 -5.62 -8.87
#